data_AF-A0A6N7KUL1-F1
#
_entry.id   AF-A0A6N7KUL1-F1
#
_cell.length_a   1.000
_cell.length_b   1.000
_cell.length_c   1.000
_cell.angle_alpha   90.00
_cell.angle_beta   90.00
_cell.angle_gamma   90.00
#
_symmetry.space_group_name_H-M   'P 1'
#
loop_
_entity.id
_entity.type
_entity.pdbx_description
1 polymer ?
#
loop_
_entity_poly.entity_id
_entity_poly.type
_entity_poly.pdbx_seq_one_letter_code
_entity_poly.pdbx_strand_id
1 'polypeptide(L)'
;MSTRSWTVPRALPALWAWIALLATLLPAGNPLRVAVAGTFLLTCPGAAAVGWGRTVPSWFARRPDRLVTAVLAVTLSAAMTALTAEALFFAHAFSTTRAVLVLAVVTTVLVLLPRPSGPAREPGAPRRRRNWRTWLGSGLLLAAAACGTTAGHTASAPSGSGAAATISPGSESLEKPPGPGPWHLVFKDDFNGSSLDRSKWATCYDWNDGGCTNAGNNELEWYQPGQIQVANGVLTLTAERRPTPGADGKTYPWRSGMISTGRDHWDDPPRHTFTYGYFVAALKAPMDPVGMFPAFWLLPADTRGGLPELDVAEFINTRQYADLNLHNRTPDGKPVDVHGWGGPTDFAADYHVFAMDWQPQAVTWYVDGVPKLQVTDPAEIPHTAMELLLNLAVGYQQTPPPDVNSAQLRVDWVAVWQH
;
A
#
# COMPACT_ATOMS: atom_id res chain seq x y z
N MET A 1 25.15 -47.75 -11.80
CA MET A 1 24.78 -46.32 -11.83
C MET A 1 25.96 -45.53 -12.37
N SER A 2 25.87 -44.99 -13.59
CA SER A 2 26.93 -44.14 -14.15
C SER A 2 26.76 -42.71 -13.62
N THR A 3 27.55 -42.33 -12.62
CA THR A 3 27.66 -40.95 -12.18
C THR A 3 28.48 -40.21 -13.24
N ARG A 4 27.84 -39.33 -14.02
CA ARG A 4 28.58 -38.42 -14.91
C ARG A 4 29.53 -37.58 -14.07
N SER A 5 30.79 -37.49 -14.48
CA SER A 5 31.84 -36.71 -13.83
C SER A 5 31.42 -35.24 -13.65
N TRP A 6 31.84 -34.66 -12.52
CA TRP A 6 31.75 -33.23 -12.25
C TRP A 6 32.43 -32.45 -13.38
N THR A 7 31.71 -31.53 -14.00
CA THR A 7 32.26 -30.66 -15.04
C THR A 7 32.17 -29.22 -14.54
N VAL A 8 33.24 -28.44 -14.72
CA VAL A 8 33.31 -27.03 -14.31
C VAL A 8 32.07 -26.21 -14.73
N PRO A 9 31.52 -26.36 -15.95
CA PRO A 9 30.31 -25.64 -16.36
C PRO A 9 29.06 -25.95 -15.54
N ARG A 10 29.01 -27.12 -14.88
CA ARG A 10 27.87 -27.52 -14.04
C ARG A 10 27.88 -26.81 -12.69
N ALA A 11 29.06 -26.44 -12.18
CA ALA A 11 29.20 -25.77 -10.89
C ALA A 11 29.04 -24.24 -10.96
N LEU A 12 29.13 -23.65 -12.16
CA LEU A 12 29.06 -22.20 -12.37
C LEU A 12 27.81 -21.53 -11.75
N PRO A 13 26.58 -22.06 -11.90
CA PRO A 13 25.41 -21.44 -11.28
C PRO A 13 25.47 -21.42 -9.75
N ALA A 14 26.02 -22.48 -9.13
CA ALA A 14 26.17 -22.55 -7.68
C ALA A 14 27.26 -21.60 -7.19
N LEU A 15 28.40 -21.51 -7.88
CA LEU A 15 29.47 -20.56 -7.56
C LEU A 15 28.96 -19.12 -7.64
N TRP A 16 28.24 -18.77 -8.71
CA TRP A 16 27.67 -17.45 -8.89
C TRP A 16 26.62 -17.11 -7.82
N ALA A 17 25.88 -18.10 -7.32
CA ALA A 17 24.91 -17.91 -6.26
C ALA A 17 25.54 -17.41 -4.94
N TRP A 18 26.69 -17.98 -4.56
CA TRP A 18 27.40 -17.55 -3.35
C TRP A 18 28.09 -16.20 -3.53
N ILE A 19 28.56 -15.88 -4.74
CA ILE A 19 29.05 -14.54 -5.08
C ILE A 19 27.91 -13.51 -4.98
N ALA A 20 26.72 -13.84 -5.48
CA ALA A 20 25.55 -12.98 -5.37
C ALA A 20 25.11 -12.78 -3.91
N LEU A 21 25.19 -13.81 -3.08
CA LEU A 21 24.95 -13.68 -1.64
C LEU A 21 25.96 -12.73 -0.99
N LEU A 22 27.26 -12.87 -1.28
CA LEU A 22 28.29 -11.95 -0.77
C LEU A 22 28.05 -10.51 -1.23
N ALA A 23 27.60 -10.31 -2.47
CA ALA A 23 27.28 -8.98 -2.99
C ALA A 23 26.13 -8.28 -2.22
N THR A 24 25.28 -9.02 -1.49
CA THR A 24 24.25 -8.43 -0.64
C THR A 24 24.80 -7.70 0.59
N LEU A 25 26.08 -7.89 0.94
CA LEU A 25 26.76 -7.14 2.00
C LEU A 25 27.07 -5.69 1.61
N LEU A 26 27.03 -5.36 0.32
CA LEU A 26 27.19 -3.98 -0.16
C LEU A 26 25.89 -3.18 0.09
N PRO A 27 25.97 -1.83 0.20
CA PRO A 27 24.80 -0.97 0.32
C PRO A 27 23.76 -1.21 -0.79
N ALA A 28 22.47 -1.05 -0.48
CA ALA A 28 21.38 -1.40 -1.40
C ALA A 28 21.45 -0.67 -2.76
N GLY A 29 21.91 0.59 -2.78
CA GLY A 29 22.09 1.37 -4.01
C GLY A 29 23.41 1.12 -4.77
N ASN A 30 24.25 0.18 -4.31
CA ASN A 30 25.53 -0.07 -4.97
C ASN A 30 25.31 -0.78 -6.33
N PRO A 31 25.81 -0.24 -7.45
CA PRO A 31 25.57 -0.80 -8.78
C PRO A 31 26.14 -2.23 -8.94
N LEU A 32 27.22 -2.57 -8.22
CA LEU A 32 27.79 -3.91 -8.23
C LEU A 32 26.86 -4.93 -7.58
N ARG A 33 26.19 -4.55 -6.46
CA ARG A 33 25.18 -5.40 -5.83
C ARG A 33 24.03 -5.68 -6.77
N VAL A 34 23.49 -4.63 -7.39
CA VAL A 34 22.35 -4.74 -8.32
C VAL A 34 22.72 -5.62 -9.51
N ALA A 35 23.89 -5.39 -10.12
CA ALA A 35 24.34 -6.17 -11.28
C ALA A 35 24.55 -7.65 -10.95
N VAL A 36 25.25 -7.96 -9.86
CA VAL A 36 25.59 -9.35 -9.50
C VAL A 36 24.36 -10.11 -9.03
N ALA A 37 23.57 -9.53 -8.11
CA ALA A 37 22.36 -10.17 -7.59
C ALA A 37 21.29 -10.29 -8.69
N GLY A 38 21.07 -9.24 -9.49
CA GLY A 38 20.12 -9.27 -10.60
C GLY A 38 20.47 -10.32 -11.65
N THR A 39 21.75 -10.43 -12.03
CA THR A 39 22.20 -11.47 -12.96
C THR A 39 21.97 -12.88 -12.41
N PHE A 40 22.25 -13.09 -11.11
CA PHE A 40 21.99 -14.37 -10.46
C PHE A 40 20.51 -14.74 -10.50
N LEU A 41 19.64 -13.84 -10.04
CA LEU A 41 18.19 -14.05 -9.94
C LEU A 41 17.55 -14.32 -11.32
N LEU A 42 18.08 -13.73 -12.38
CA LEU A 42 17.54 -13.88 -13.74
C LEU A 42 18.07 -15.09 -14.51
N THR A 43 19.16 -15.74 -14.07
CA THR A 43 19.81 -16.75 -14.91
C THR A 43 20.17 -18.06 -14.20
N CYS A 44 20.56 -18.02 -12.92
CA CYS A 44 21.22 -19.17 -12.31
C CYS A 44 20.27 -20.26 -11.78
N PRO A 45 19.18 -19.95 -11.04
CA PRO A 45 18.28 -20.98 -10.53
C PRO A 45 17.65 -21.83 -11.65
N GLY A 46 17.16 -21.17 -12.70
CA GLY A 46 16.59 -21.83 -13.87
C GLY A 46 17.64 -22.54 -14.72
N ALA A 47 18.87 -22.02 -14.85
CA ALA A 47 19.96 -22.76 -15.50
C ALA A 47 20.30 -24.06 -14.75
N ALA A 48 20.30 -24.04 -13.42
CA ALA A 48 20.49 -25.24 -12.60
C ALA A 48 19.34 -26.23 -12.77
N ALA A 49 18.08 -25.75 -12.76
CA ALA A 49 16.89 -26.59 -12.97
C ALA A 49 16.87 -27.24 -14.37
N VAL A 50 17.14 -26.47 -15.42
CA VAL A 50 17.24 -26.98 -16.80
C VAL A 50 18.42 -27.94 -16.94
N GLY A 51 19.55 -27.65 -16.29
CA GLY A 51 20.74 -28.49 -16.26
C GLY A 51 20.53 -29.82 -15.52
N TRP A 52 19.63 -29.85 -14.53
CA TRP A 52 19.23 -31.07 -13.82
C TRP A 52 18.25 -31.91 -14.66
N GLY A 53 17.21 -31.28 -15.22
CA GLY A 53 16.14 -31.97 -15.95
C GLY A 53 16.52 -32.50 -17.34
N ARG A 54 17.67 -32.09 -17.91
CA ARG A 54 18.09 -32.50 -19.26
C ARG A 54 19.08 -33.67 -19.26
N THR A 55 18.76 -34.67 -20.08
CA THR A 55 19.59 -35.86 -20.31
C THR A 55 20.78 -35.61 -21.25
N VAL A 56 20.63 -34.67 -22.20
CA VAL A 56 21.66 -34.31 -23.19
C VAL A 56 22.36 -33.00 -22.80
N PRO A 57 23.70 -32.96 -22.73
CA PRO A 57 24.45 -31.72 -22.47
C PRO A 57 24.17 -30.64 -23.52
N SER A 58 23.99 -29.39 -23.10
CA SER A 58 23.68 -28.24 -23.95
C SER A 58 24.73 -27.95 -25.04
N TRP A 59 25.99 -28.38 -24.83
CA TRP A 59 27.07 -28.20 -25.80
C TRP A 59 26.89 -29.03 -27.09
N PHE A 60 26.17 -30.16 -27.01
CA PHE A 60 25.81 -30.98 -28.17
C PHE A 60 24.53 -30.53 -28.90
N ALA A 61 23.83 -29.53 -28.37
CA ALA A 61 22.55 -29.07 -28.89
C ALA A 61 22.73 -28.14 -30.10
N ARG A 62 21.82 -28.20 -31.09
CA ARG A 62 21.85 -27.31 -32.27
C ARG A 62 21.53 -25.87 -31.84
N ARG A 63 21.86 -24.87 -32.68
CA ARG A 63 21.62 -23.43 -32.35
C ARG A 63 20.18 -23.13 -31.87
N PRO A 64 19.11 -23.66 -32.51
CA PRO A 64 17.74 -23.44 -32.03
C PRO A 64 17.50 -24.02 -30.64
N ASP A 65 18.05 -25.20 -30.36
CA ASP A 65 17.92 -25.85 -29.06
C ASP A 65 18.61 -25.02 -27.96
N ARG A 66 19.75 -24.39 -28.26
CA ARG A 66 20.48 -23.51 -27.33
C ARG A 66 19.67 -22.26 -26.96
N LEU A 67 19.00 -21.63 -27.94
CA LEU A 67 18.12 -20.48 -27.68
C LEU A 67 16.93 -20.86 -26.80
N VAL A 68 16.25 -21.97 -27.11
CA VAL A 68 15.15 -22.48 -26.28
C VAL A 68 15.62 -22.78 -24.86
N THR A 69 16.85 -23.30 -24.71
CA THR A 69 17.45 -23.55 -23.39
C THR A 69 17.65 -22.27 -22.59
N ALA A 70 18.18 -21.24 -23.24
CA ALA A 70 18.46 -19.96 -22.60
C ALA A 70 17.15 -19.27 -22.16
N VAL A 71 16.15 -19.23 -23.05
CA VAL A 71 14.83 -18.66 -22.74
C VAL A 71 14.18 -19.41 -21.57
N LEU A 72 14.21 -20.75 -21.60
CA LEU A 72 13.66 -21.56 -20.52
C LEU A 72 14.40 -21.35 -19.19
N ALA A 73 15.73 -21.22 -19.22
CA ALA A 73 16.52 -20.95 -18.02
C ALA A 73 16.20 -19.58 -17.42
N VAL A 74 16.04 -18.53 -18.23
CA VAL A 74 15.65 -17.20 -17.75
C VAL A 74 14.24 -17.21 -17.18
N THR A 75 13.29 -17.81 -17.90
CA THR A 75 11.89 -17.89 -17.48
C THR A 75 11.74 -18.63 -16.15
N LEU A 76 12.40 -19.77 -16.00
CA LEU A 76 12.39 -20.52 -14.73
C LEU A 76 13.10 -19.77 -13.60
N SER A 77 14.17 -19.03 -13.89
CA SER A 77 14.86 -18.23 -12.87
C SER A 77 13.96 -17.11 -12.35
N ALA A 78 13.26 -16.40 -13.24
CA ALA A 78 12.29 -15.37 -12.88
C ALA A 78 11.13 -15.96 -12.05
N ALA A 79 10.56 -17.09 -12.48
CA ALA A 79 9.48 -17.75 -11.75
C ALA A 79 9.91 -18.24 -10.35
N MET A 80 11.09 -18.87 -10.23
CA MET A 80 11.62 -19.30 -8.93
C MET A 80 11.92 -18.11 -8.01
N THR A 81 12.38 -17.00 -8.58
CA THR A 81 12.63 -15.76 -7.82
C THR A 81 11.33 -15.18 -7.28
N ALA A 82 10.29 -15.05 -8.12
CA ALA A 82 8.98 -14.57 -7.72
C ALA A 82 8.37 -15.44 -6.61
N LEU A 83 8.34 -16.76 -6.82
CA LEU A 83 7.80 -17.70 -5.82
C LEU A 83 8.55 -17.66 -4.49
N THR A 84 9.88 -17.50 -4.52
CA THR A 84 10.69 -17.39 -3.29
C THR A 84 10.42 -16.07 -2.57
N ALA A 85 10.32 -14.97 -3.32
CA ALA A 85 10.00 -13.66 -2.76
C ALA A 85 8.61 -13.65 -2.12
N GLU A 86 7.60 -14.15 -2.84
CA GLU A 86 6.23 -14.28 -2.34
C GLU A 86 6.15 -15.15 -1.09
N ALA A 87 6.77 -16.33 -1.08
CA ALA A 87 6.77 -17.22 0.08
C ALA A 87 7.41 -16.56 1.32
N LEU A 88 8.53 -15.84 1.15
CA LEU A 88 9.17 -15.11 2.24
C LEU A 88 8.35 -13.89 2.67
N PHE A 89 7.64 -13.24 1.75
CA PHE A 89 6.74 -12.12 2.02
C PHE A 89 5.56 -12.56 2.88
N PHE A 90 4.85 -13.62 2.48
CA PHE A 90 3.75 -14.19 3.27
C PHE A 90 4.20 -14.69 4.65
N ALA A 91 5.46 -15.13 4.77
CA ALA A 91 6.06 -15.53 6.04
C ALA A 91 6.56 -14.37 6.90
N HIS A 92 6.34 -13.11 6.51
CA HIS A 92 6.86 -11.91 7.19
C HIS A 92 8.38 -11.94 7.41
N ALA A 93 9.10 -12.64 6.52
CA ALA A 93 10.52 -12.92 6.62
C ALA A 93 11.31 -12.36 5.44
N PHE A 94 10.67 -11.58 4.56
CA PHE A 94 11.28 -11.09 3.33
C PHE A 94 12.44 -10.13 3.58
N SER A 95 13.56 -10.43 2.94
CA SER A 95 14.65 -9.49 2.69
C SER A 95 15.42 -9.96 1.45
N THR A 96 16.08 -9.04 0.74
CA THR A 96 16.90 -9.39 -0.44
C THR A 96 17.93 -10.47 -0.10
N THR A 97 18.57 -10.36 1.06
CA THR A 97 19.57 -11.32 1.53
C THR A 97 18.97 -12.70 1.77
N ARG A 98 17.80 -12.80 2.41
CA ARG A 98 17.13 -14.08 2.64
C ARG A 98 16.63 -14.72 1.33
N ALA A 99 16.10 -13.92 0.40
CA ALA A 99 15.68 -14.41 -0.91
C ALA A 99 16.87 -14.96 -1.73
N VAL A 100 17.98 -14.23 -1.78
CA VAL A 100 19.22 -14.67 -2.45
C VAL A 100 19.80 -15.91 -1.77
N LEU A 101 19.79 -15.98 -0.44
CA LEU A 101 20.25 -17.15 0.31
C LEU A 101 19.44 -18.41 -0.01
N VAL A 102 18.10 -18.33 0.04
CA VAL A 102 17.22 -19.46 -0.28
C VAL A 102 17.47 -19.95 -1.71
N LEU A 103 17.52 -19.02 -2.67
CA LEU A 103 17.80 -19.37 -4.07
C LEU A 103 19.21 -19.92 -4.26
N ALA A 104 20.20 -19.47 -3.50
CA ALA A 104 21.56 -20.02 -3.55
C ALA A 104 21.63 -21.45 -3.05
N VAL A 105 20.92 -21.77 -1.97
CA VAL A 105 20.77 -23.14 -1.45
C VAL A 105 20.06 -24.01 -2.49
N VAL A 106 18.92 -23.57 -3.02
CA VAL A 106 18.16 -24.32 -4.03
C VAL A 106 18.99 -24.57 -5.30
N THR A 107 19.69 -23.55 -5.79
CA THR A 107 20.58 -23.66 -6.95
C THR A 107 21.71 -24.66 -6.69
N THR A 108 22.31 -24.63 -5.51
CA THR A 108 23.35 -25.57 -5.09
C THR A 108 22.82 -27.01 -5.04
N VAL A 109 21.64 -27.22 -4.43
CA VAL A 109 20.98 -28.53 -4.37
C VAL A 109 20.70 -29.06 -5.78
N LEU A 110 20.11 -28.27 -6.67
CA LEU A 110 19.83 -28.66 -8.06
C LEU A 110 21.09 -29.07 -8.83
N VAL A 111 22.21 -28.37 -8.59
CA VAL A 111 23.50 -28.72 -9.19
C VAL A 111 24.03 -30.06 -8.65
N LEU A 112 23.88 -30.31 -7.34
CA LEU A 112 24.38 -31.51 -6.65
C LEU A 112 23.52 -32.75 -6.88
N LEU A 113 22.22 -32.59 -7.13
CA LEU A 113 21.29 -33.70 -7.27
C LEU A 113 21.70 -34.65 -8.43
N PRO A 114 21.58 -35.97 -8.23
CA PRO A 114 21.73 -36.94 -9.31
C PRO A 114 20.75 -36.63 -10.45
N ARG A 115 21.20 -36.74 -11.69
CA ARG A 115 20.30 -36.51 -12.83
C ARG A 115 19.34 -37.69 -12.98
N PRO A 116 18.08 -37.45 -13.38
CA PRO A 116 17.16 -38.52 -13.75
C PRO A 116 17.74 -39.35 -14.91
N SER A 117 17.80 -40.67 -14.74
CA SER A 117 18.14 -41.58 -15.83
C SER A 117 17.02 -41.53 -16.88
N GLY A 118 17.32 -41.16 -18.11
CA GLY A 118 16.37 -41.38 -19.21
C GLY A 118 16.11 -42.88 -19.40
N PRO A 119 14.94 -43.29 -19.93
CA PRO A 119 14.65 -44.70 -20.17
C PRO A 119 15.74 -45.33 -21.04
N ALA A 120 16.16 -46.54 -20.68
CA ALA A 120 17.12 -47.31 -21.46
C ALA A 120 16.60 -47.47 -22.89
N ARG A 121 17.46 -47.17 -23.86
CA ARG A 121 17.14 -47.36 -25.28
C ARG A 121 17.13 -48.87 -25.56
N GLU A 122 15.97 -49.45 -25.83
CA GLU A 122 15.90 -50.81 -26.39
C GLU A 122 16.56 -50.81 -27.79
N PRO A 123 17.46 -51.76 -28.08
CA PRO A 123 17.99 -51.93 -29.43
C PRO A 123 16.90 -52.54 -30.32
N GLY A 124 16.36 -51.75 -31.26
CA GLY A 124 15.47 -52.27 -32.32
C GLY A 124 14.15 -51.53 -32.51
N ALA A 125 13.78 -50.58 -31.63
CA ALA A 125 12.53 -49.84 -31.82
C ALA A 125 12.60 -48.93 -33.07
N PRO A 126 11.60 -48.99 -33.99
CA PRO A 126 11.62 -48.21 -35.21
C PRO A 126 11.64 -46.72 -34.88
N ARG A 127 12.38 -45.97 -35.69
CA ARG A 127 12.62 -44.53 -35.55
C ARG A 127 11.29 -43.78 -35.74
N ARG A 128 10.47 -43.71 -34.69
CA ARG A 128 9.23 -42.94 -34.66
C ARG A 128 9.61 -41.49 -34.97
N ARG A 129 9.21 -40.98 -36.14
CA ARG A 129 9.25 -39.56 -36.45
C ARG A 129 8.46 -38.87 -35.32
N ARG A 130 9.19 -38.19 -34.44
CA ARG A 130 8.61 -37.42 -33.35
C ARG A 130 7.90 -36.24 -33.99
N ASN A 131 6.60 -36.39 -34.23
CA ASN A 131 5.74 -35.31 -34.72
C ASN A 131 5.77 -34.19 -33.68
N TRP A 132 6.43 -33.10 -34.04
CA TRP A 132 6.66 -31.87 -33.29
C TRP A 132 5.40 -31.01 -33.15
N ARG A 133 4.22 -31.56 -33.44
CA ARG A 133 2.93 -30.84 -33.51
C ARG A 133 2.10 -30.85 -32.22
N THR A 134 2.58 -31.42 -31.11
CA THR A 134 1.82 -31.46 -29.84
C THR A 134 2.42 -30.63 -28.70
N TRP A 135 3.28 -29.65 -29.00
CA TRP A 135 3.75 -28.65 -28.01
C TRP A 135 3.57 -27.21 -28.50
N LEU A 136 2.51 -26.94 -29.27
CA LEU A 136 2.14 -25.60 -29.77
C LEU A 136 1.02 -24.93 -28.94
N GLY A 137 0.81 -25.32 -27.68
CA GLY A 137 -0.18 -24.70 -26.81
C GLY A 137 0.45 -24.29 -25.49
N SER A 138 1.06 -23.10 -25.45
CA SER A 138 1.35 -22.24 -24.27
C SER A 138 2.61 -21.44 -24.55
N GLY A 139 2.49 -20.31 -25.24
CA GLY A 139 3.65 -19.45 -25.49
C GLY A 139 3.46 -18.50 -26.65
N LEU A 140 2.46 -17.63 -26.57
CA LEU A 140 2.43 -16.37 -27.32
C LEU A 140 1.28 -15.53 -26.77
N LEU A 141 1.63 -14.45 -26.06
CA LEU A 141 0.86 -13.21 -26.01
C LEU A 141 1.76 -12.11 -25.44
N LEU A 142 2.59 -11.58 -26.32
CA LEU A 142 3.06 -10.20 -26.29
C LEU A 142 2.43 -9.56 -27.54
N ALA A 143 1.63 -8.51 -27.36
CA ALA A 143 1.66 -7.29 -28.18
C ALA A 143 0.45 -6.37 -27.89
N ALA A 144 0.79 -5.15 -27.46
CA ALA A 144 0.40 -3.87 -28.05
C ALA A 144 -1.07 -3.57 -28.45
N ALA A 145 -1.53 -2.45 -27.89
CA ALA A 145 -2.23 -1.32 -28.55
C ALA A 145 -3.40 -1.61 -29.50
N ALA A 146 -4.60 -1.15 -29.09
CA ALA A 146 -5.64 -0.72 -30.02
C ALA A 146 -6.31 0.56 -29.50
N CYS A 147 -6.15 1.63 -30.27
CA CYS A 147 -7.10 2.74 -30.30
C CYS A 147 -8.50 2.20 -30.58
N GLY A 148 -9.51 2.73 -29.88
CA GLY A 148 -10.92 2.45 -30.09
C GLY A 148 -11.75 3.65 -29.65
N THR A 149 -12.10 4.48 -30.61
CA THR A 149 -13.01 5.63 -30.53
C THR A 149 -14.50 5.21 -30.50
N THR A 150 -15.33 6.16 -30.06
CA THR A 150 -16.82 6.23 -30.12
C THR A 150 -17.57 5.35 -29.11
N ALA A 151 -18.62 5.79 -28.41
CA ALA A 151 -19.61 6.82 -28.73
C ALA A 151 -20.02 7.67 -27.52
N GLY A 152 -20.35 8.94 -27.80
CA GLY A 152 -20.87 9.89 -26.84
C GLY A 152 -22.30 9.57 -26.43
N HIS A 153 -22.58 9.72 -25.14
CA HIS A 153 -23.92 9.87 -24.59
C HIS A 153 -23.97 11.19 -23.82
N THR A 154 -24.63 12.16 -24.43
CA THR A 154 -25.07 13.40 -23.80
C THR A 154 -26.14 13.08 -22.77
N ALA A 155 -25.85 13.31 -21.49
CA ALA A 155 -26.86 13.37 -20.43
C ALA A 155 -26.89 14.80 -19.89
N SER A 156 -28.01 15.48 -20.16
CA SER A 156 -28.31 16.83 -19.70
C SER A 156 -28.35 16.91 -18.17
N ALA A 157 -27.58 17.82 -17.60
CA ALA A 157 -27.69 18.21 -16.19
C ALA A 157 -28.89 19.15 -15.99
N PRO A 158 -29.70 18.99 -14.93
CA PRO A 158 -30.56 20.07 -14.48
C PRO A 158 -29.70 21.09 -13.72
N SER A 159 -29.72 22.31 -14.22
CA SER A 159 -29.24 23.50 -13.55
C SER A 159 -30.05 23.77 -12.28
N GLY A 160 -29.49 23.40 -11.12
CA GLY A 160 -29.94 23.85 -9.80
C GLY A 160 -28.98 24.92 -9.29
N SER A 161 -29.47 26.16 -9.25
CA SER A 161 -28.83 27.34 -8.66
C SER A 161 -28.16 27.05 -7.31
N GLY A 162 -26.84 27.28 -7.24
CA GLY A 162 -26.06 27.19 -6.02
C GLY A 162 -26.55 28.16 -4.95
N ALA A 163 -26.79 27.63 -3.76
CA ALA A 163 -26.64 28.37 -2.53
C ALA A 163 -25.28 27.99 -1.96
N ALA A 164 -24.36 28.95 -1.92
CA ALA A 164 -23.08 28.80 -1.22
C ALA A 164 -23.40 28.44 0.25
N ALA A 165 -22.72 27.41 0.77
CA ALA A 165 -22.77 27.11 2.19
C ALA A 165 -22.27 28.34 2.95
N THR A 166 -23.11 28.89 3.82
CA THR A 166 -22.77 30.05 4.63
C THR A 166 -21.68 29.65 5.63
N ILE A 167 -20.46 30.14 5.42
CA ILE A 167 -19.31 29.98 6.29
C ILE A 167 -19.63 30.56 7.68
N SER A 168 -19.42 29.80 8.75
CA SER A 168 -19.39 30.35 10.10
C SER A 168 -18.10 31.17 10.23
N PRO A 169 -18.15 32.51 10.44
CA PRO A 169 -16.96 33.39 10.37
C PRO A 169 -15.82 33.08 11.35
N GLY A 170 -16.04 32.16 12.30
CA GLY A 170 -15.03 31.73 13.27
C GLY A 170 -14.06 30.67 12.75
N SER A 171 -14.42 29.85 11.77
CA SER A 171 -13.59 28.70 11.35
C SER A 171 -12.30 29.13 10.64
N GLU A 172 -12.35 30.10 9.72
CA GLU A 172 -11.16 30.59 9.01
C GLU A 172 -10.12 31.23 9.96
N SER A 173 -10.57 31.81 11.07
CA SER A 173 -9.65 32.43 12.03
C SER A 173 -8.79 31.40 12.80
N LEU A 174 -9.22 30.14 12.81
CA LEU A 174 -8.58 29.04 13.53
C LEU A 174 -7.70 28.16 12.61
N GLU A 175 -7.55 28.51 11.33
CA GLU A 175 -6.62 27.80 10.42
C GLU A 175 -5.16 27.96 10.85
N LYS A 176 -4.80 29.07 11.47
CA LYS A 176 -3.41 29.37 11.81
C LYS A 176 -3.02 28.76 13.16
N PRO A 177 -1.77 28.29 13.30
CA PRO A 177 -1.26 27.79 14.57
C PRO A 177 -1.39 28.83 15.69
N PRO A 178 -1.68 28.41 16.94
CA PRO A 178 -1.74 29.32 18.06
C PRO A 178 -0.34 29.84 18.43
N GLY A 179 -0.24 31.14 18.70
CA GLY A 179 0.97 31.78 19.21
C GLY A 179 1.99 32.23 18.13
N PRO A 180 3.02 32.98 18.54
CA PRO A 180 4.05 33.46 17.61
C PRO A 180 5.05 32.34 17.27
N GLY A 181 5.36 32.20 15.99
CA GLY A 181 6.37 31.26 15.48
C GLY A 181 6.64 31.47 13.99
N PRO A 182 7.76 30.98 13.44
CA PRO A 182 8.08 31.06 12.01
C PRO A 182 7.25 30.08 11.17
N TRP A 183 5.93 30.12 11.32
CA TRP A 183 5.00 29.22 10.64
C TRP A 183 4.98 29.47 9.13
N HIS A 184 5.10 28.39 8.37
CA HIS A 184 4.95 28.38 6.92
C HIS A 184 3.90 27.35 6.51
N LEU A 185 2.95 27.76 5.68
CA LEU A 185 1.94 26.87 5.12
C LEU A 185 2.61 25.94 4.10
N VAL A 186 2.62 24.64 4.35
CA VAL A 186 3.28 23.63 3.50
C VAL A 186 2.31 22.79 2.70
N PHE A 187 1.07 22.68 3.18
CA PHE A 187 0.02 21.95 2.50
C PHE A 187 -1.34 22.58 2.81
N LYS A 188 -2.19 22.68 1.79
CA LYS A 188 -3.55 23.18 1.94
C LYS A 188 -4.45 22.61 0.86
N ASP A 189 -5.68 22.29 1.23
CA ASP A 189 -6.77 22.08 0.28
C ASP A 189 -8.06 22.69 0.81
N ASP A 190 -8.60 23.65 0.05
CA ASP A 190 -9.90 24.30 0.29
C ASP A 190 -11.04 23.61 -0.49
N PHE A 191 -10.74 22.53 -1.22
CA PHE A 191 -11.73 21.76 -1.98
C PHE A 191 -12.60 22.61 -2.94
N ASN A 192 -12.06 23.73 -3.43
CA ASN A 192 -12.74 24.67 -4.33
C ASN A 192 -12.89 24.17 -5.78
N GLY A 193 -12.30 23.02 -6.10
CA GLY A 193 -12.41 22.39 -7.42
C GLY A 193 -13.78 21.73 -7.66
N SER A 194 -13.91 21.08 -8.83
CA SER A 194 -15.08 20.25 -9.18
C SER A 194 -14.83 18.75 -8.98
N SER A 195 -13.64 18.38 -8.51
CA SER A 195 -13.20 17.01 -8.29
C SER A 195 -12.01 17.00 -7.34
N LEU A 196 -11.74 15.86 -6.71
CA LEU A 196 -10.57 15.68 -5.85
C LEU A 196 -9.28 15.93 -6.64
N ASP A 197 -8.37 16.74 -6.07
CA ASP A 197 -7.04 16.92 -6.63
C ASP A 197 -6.19 15.66 -6.40
N ARG A 198 -6.16 14.81 -7.42
CA ARG A 198 -5.40 13.56 -7.43
C ARG A 198 -3.89 13.78 -7.47
N SER A 199 -3.37 15.00 -7.53
CA SER A 199 -1.95 15.25 -7.29
C SER A 199 -1.62 15.26 -5.79
N LYS A 200 -2.57 15.69 -4.96
CA LYS A 200 -2.45 15.78 -3.49
C LYS A 200 -2.94 14.54 -2.76
N TRP A 201 -3.97 13.89 -3.30
CA TRP A 201 -4.71 12.85 -2.58
C TRP A 201 -4.73 11.49 -3.29
N ALA A 202 -4.31 10.44 -2.58
CA ALA A 202 -4.74 9.07 -2.81
C ALA A 202 -6.17 8.87 -2.28
N THR A 203 -6.86 7.82 -2.71
CA THR A 203 -8.28 7.55 -2.35
C THR A 203 -8.45 6.21 -1.63
N CYS A 204 -7.33 5.64 -1.20
CA CYS A 204 -7.23 4.39 -0.47
C CYS A 204 -5.86 4.30 0.19
N TYR A 205 -5.70 3.33 1.09
CA TYR A 205 -4.39 2.85 1.50
C TYR A 205 -3.58 2.31 0.31
N ASP A 206 -2.25 2.27 0.43
CA ASP A 206 -1.34 1.87 -0.64
C ASP A 206 -1.40 0.37 -1.07
N TRP A 207 -2.24 -0.42 -0.40
CA TRP A 207 -2.65 -1.77 -0.80
C TRP A 207 -3.96 -1.78 -1.58
N ASN A 208 -4.26 -0.65 -2.24
CA ASN A 208 -5.43 -0.47 -3.08
C ASN A 208 -5.45 -1.47 -4.25
N ASP A 209 -6.52 -2.26 -4.32
CA ASP A 209 -6.89 -3.07 -5.48
C ASP A 209 -8.38 -2.86 -5.76
N GLY A 210 -8.71 -1.85 -6.56
CA GLY A 210 -10.10 -1.45 -6.82
C GLY A 210 -10.84 -0.91 -5.57
N GLY A 211 -10.11 -0.56 -4.52
CA GLY A 211 -10.57 -0.11 -3.21
C GLY A 211 -9.77 -0.79 -2.09
N CYS A 212 -10.20 -0.57 -0.85
CA CYS A 212 -9.52 -1.06 0.33
C CYS A 212 -10.43 -1.00 1.55
N THR A 213 -9.96 -1.54 2.68
CA THR A 213 -10.53 -1.38 4.01
C THR A 213 -9.41 -1.48 5.04
N ASN A 214 -9.63 -1.07 6.29
CA ASN A 214 -8.70 -1.38 7.37
C ASN A 214 -8.94 -2.82 7.87
N ALA A 215 -7.99 -3.71 7.59
CA ALA A 215 -8.08 -5.10 8.00
C ALA A 215 -7.89 -5.32 9.53
N GLY A 216 -7.36 -4.35 10.26
CA GLY A 216 -7.10 -4.44 11.70
C GLY A 216 -8.34 -4.20 12.58
N ASN A 217 -9.28 -3.40 12.10
CA ASN A 217 -10.41 -2.91 12.90
C ASN A 217 -11.73 -3.67 12.70
N ASN A 218 -11.75 -4.68 11.82
CA ASN A 218 -12.98 -5.38 11.42
C ASN A 218 -14.08 -4.42 10.91
N GLU A 219 -13.66 -3.40 10.18
CA GLU A 219 -14.52 -2.41 9.52
C GLU A 219 -15.48 -3.06 8.50
N LEU A 220 -16.64 -2.44 8.28
CA LEU A 220 -17.74 -2.97 7.47
C LEU A 220 -17.83 -2.36 6.08
N GLU A 221 -17.03 -1.36 5.79
CA GLU A 221 -16.99 -0.65 4.52
C GLU A 221 -15.85 -1.11 3.61
N TRP A 222 -16.12 -1.00 2.32
CA TRP A 222 -15.11 -0.96 1.29
C TRP A 222 -14.93 0.48 0.79
N TYR A 223 -13.77 1.07 1.04
CA TYR A 223 -13.41 2.39 0.55
C TYR A 223 -13.25 2.39 -0.96
N GLN A 224 -13.83 3.39 -1.63
CA GLN A 224 -13.70 3.54 -3.08
C GLN A 224 -13.80 5.01 -3.55
N PRO A 225 -13.17 5.36 -4.69
CA PRO A 225 -13.21 6.73 -5.23
C PRO A 225 -14.62 7.28 -5.45
N GLY A 226 -15.58 6.41 -5.80
CA GLY A 226 -16.97 6.81 -6.04
C GLY A 226 -17.74 7.29 -4.81
N GLN A 227 -17.13 7.28 -3.62
CA GLN A 227 -17.71 7.79 -2.38
C GLN A 227 -17.08 9.12 -1.93
N ILE A 228 -16.31 9.74 -2.81
CA ILE A 228 -15.60 10.98 -2.57
C ILE A 228 -16.13 12.01 -3.55
N GLN A 229 -16.63 13.12 -3.02
CA GLN A 229 -17.13 14.23 -3.81
C GLN A 229 -16.47 15.52 -3.36
N VAL A 230 -16.01 16.32 -4.32
CA VAL A 230 -15.55 17.69 -4.10
C VAL A 230 -16.45 18.60 -4.91
N ALA A 231 -17.17 19.48 -4.21
CA ALA A 231 -18.06 20.45 -4.83
C ALA A 231 -18.32 21.61 -3.86
N ASN A 232 -18.45 22.83 -4.41
CA ASN A 232 -18.81 24.03 -3.65
C ASN A 232 -17.88 24.32 -2.44
N GLY A 233 -16.58 24.08 -2.59
CA GLY A 233 -15.61 24.32 -1.51
C GLY A 233 -15.63 23.27 -0.40
N VAL A 234 -16.23 22.10 -0.62
CA VAL A 234 -16.36 21.06 0.41
C VAL A 234 -15.99 19.70 -0.15
N LEU A 235 -15.18 18.96 0.60
CA LEU A 235 -15.01 17.51 0.46
C LEU A 235 -16.11 16.79 1.24
N THR A 236 -16.81 15.86 0.59
CA THR A 236 -17.77 14.98 1.23
C THR A 236 -17.33 13.53 1.05
N LEU A 237 -17.11 12.84 2.17
CA LEU A 237 -16.92 11.38 2.21
C LEU A 237 -18.26 10.75 2.61
N THR A 238 -18.80 9.92 1.73
CA THR A 238 -20.12 9.31 1.94
C THR A 238 -20.00 7.83 2.26
N ALA A 239 -20.51 7.41 3.40
CA ALA A 239 -20.81 6.01 3.65
C ALA A 239 -22.21 5.70 3.11
N GLU A 240 -22.37 4.56 2.43
CA GLU A 240 -23.64 4.08 1.89
C GLU A 240 -23.80 2.59 2.13
N ARG A 241 -24.96 2.18 2.63
CA ARG A 241 -25.32 0.78 2.88
C ARG A 241 -25.60 0.09 1.56
N ARG A 242 -24.55 -0.39 0.91
CA ARG A 242 -24.62 -1.06 -0.38
C ARG A 242 -23.61 -2.22 -0.40
N PRO A 243 -24.08 -3.47 -0.60
CA PRO A 243 -23.20 -4.61 -0.77
C PRO A 243 -22.16 -4.35 -1.86
N THR A 244 -20.88 -4.43 -1.46
CA THR A 244 -19.74 -4.09 -2.30
C THR A 244 -18.72 -5.22 -2.25
N PRO A 245 -18.42 -5.89 -3.37
CA PRO A 245 -17.35 -6.87 -3.44
C PRO A 245 -15.99 -6.19 -3.23
N GLY A 246 -15.22 -6.69 -2.26
CA GLY A 246 -13.82 -6.30 -2.06
C GLY A 246 -12.88 -7.19 -2.88
N ALA A 247 -11.69 -6.68 -3.18
CA ALA A 247 -10.64 -7.46 -3.85
C ALA A 247 -10.09 -8.61 -2.99
N ASP A 248 -10.35 -8.59 -1.69
CA ASP A 248 -10.03 -9.70 -0.77
C ASP A 248 -11.01 -10.89 -0.89
N GLY A 249 -11.98 -10.82 -1.82
CA GLY A 249 -12.98 -11.84 -2.06
C GLY A 249 -14.18 -11.81 -1.11
N LYS A 250 -14.23 -10.86 -0.16
CA LYS A 250 -15.38 -10.66 0.73
C LYS A 250 -16.37 -9.68 0.12
N THR A 251 -17.61 -9.72 0.61
CA THR A 251 -18.61 -8.69 0.31
C THR A 251 -18.83 -7.86 1.57
N TYR A 252 -18.55 -6.57 1.46
CA TYR A 252 -18.74 -5.59 2.51
C TYR A 252 -20.17 -5.02 2.43
N PRO A 253 -20.91 -4.92 3.55
CA PRO A 253 -22.27 -4.37 3.54
C PRO A 253 -22.32 -2.87 3.27
N TRP A 254 -21.19 -2.18 3.41
CA TRP A 254 -21.06 -0.75 3.17
C TRP A 254 -19.98 -0.43 2.14
N ARG A 255 -20.11 0.73 1.51
CA ARG A 255 -19.02 1.43 0.85
C ARG A 255 -18.82 2.78 1.50
N SER A 256 -17.59 3.29 1.49
CA SER A 256 -17.28 4.61 2.04
C SER A 256 -16.15 5.32 1.30
N GLY A 257 -15.82 6.53 1.73
CA GLY A 257 -14.74 7.35 1.19
C GLY A 257 -13.59 7.52 2.17
N MET A 258 -12.36 7.55 1.63
CA MET A 258 -11.17 7.99 2.33
C MET A 258 -10.25 8.73 1.37
N ILE A 259 -9.45 9.65 1.89
CA ILE A 259 -8.34 10.26 1.18
C ILE A 259 -7.09 10.25 2.06
N SER A 260 -5.93 10.15 1.42
CA SER A 260 -4.64 10.32 2.12
C SER A 260 -3.64 11.09 1.29
N THR A 261 -2.69 11.76 1.93
CA THR A 261 -1.51 12.32 1.25
C THR A 261 -0.46 11.25 0.91
N GLY A 262 -0.79 9.98 1.11
CA GLY A 262 0.04 8.84 0.79
C GLY A 262 0.13 8.58 -0.70
N ARG A 263 -0.07 7.32 -1.10
CA ARG A 263 0.17 6.83 -2.46
C ARG A 263 -0.89 5.83 -2.87
N ASP A 264 -1.07 5.64 -4.17
CA ASP A 264 -2.04 4.66 -4.68
C ASP A 264 -1.47 3.23 -4.64
N HIS A 265 -0.15 3.08 -4.85
CA HIS A 265 0.57 1.81 -4.73
C HIS A 265 1.83 1.97 -3.89
N TRP A 266 2.20 0.91 -3.16
CA TRP A 266 3.39 0.87 -2.30
C TRP A 266 4.69 1.34 -2.98
N ASP A 267 4.85 1.01 -4.26
CA ASP A 267 6.07 1.30 -5.02
C ASP A 267 6.13 2.76 -5.53
N ASP A 268 5.02 3.50 -5.49
CA ASP A 268 4.98 4.92 -5.84
C ASP A 268 5.51 5.77 -4.68
N PRO A 269 6.05 6.98 -4.89
CA PRO A 269 6.30 7.91 -3.78
C PRO A 269 4.98 8.42 -3.16
N PRO A 270 4.95 8.77 -1.87
CA PRO A 270 3.80 9.44 -1.28
C PRO A 270 3.69 10.85 -1.86
N ARG A 271 2.47 11.37 -1.91
CA ARG A 271 2.18 12.71 -2.46
C ARG A 271 2.75 13.79 -1.58
N HIS A 272 2.47 13.69 -0.27
CA HIS A 272 3.06 14.54 0.76
C HIS A 272 3.27 13.75 2.04
N THR A 273 4.40 14.00 2.69
CA THR A 273 4.70 13.49 4.03
C THR A 273 5.19 14.62 4.90
N PHE A 274 4.99 14.46 6.19
CA PHE A 274 5.26 15.49 7.18
C PHE A 274 5.96 14.88 8.38
N THR A 275 6.95 15.59 8.90
CA THR A 275 7.50 15.33 10.23
C THR A 275 7.37 16.63 11.00
N TYR A 276 6.63 16.60 12.10
CA TYR A 276 6.23 17.79 12.85
C TYR A 276 5.35 18.76 12.04
N GLY A 277 4.70 19.67 12.77
CA GLY A 277 3.85 20.71 12.23
C GLY A 277 2.52 20.83 12.95
N TYR A 278 1.76 21.83 12.54
CA TYR A 278 0.39 22.07 12.96
C TYR A 278 -0.57 21.55 11.88
N PHE A 279 -1.23 20.44 12.18
CA PHE A 279 -2.21 19.78 11.33
C PHE A 279 -3.58 20.26 11.75
N VAL A 280 -4.38 20.77 10.82
CA VAL A 280 -5.65 21.38 11.17
C VAL A 280 -6.67 21.21 10.04
N ALA A 281 -7.91 20.90 10.41
CA ALA A 281 -9.02 20.78 9.48
C ALA A 281 -10.34 21.25 10.10
N ALA A 282 -11.21 21.81 9.26
CA ALA A 282 -12.59 22.11 9.61
C ALA A 282 -13.49 20.96 9.18
N LEU A 283 -14.02 20.21 10.16
CA LEU A 283 -14.80 19.00 9.96
C LEU A 283 -16.23 19.17 10.48
N LYS A 284 -17.19 18.55 9.80
CA LYS A 284 -18.56 18.36 10.28
C LYS A 284 -18.89 16.88 10.31
N ALA A 285 -19.10 16.37 11.51
CA ALA A 285 -19.32 14.94 11.76
C ALA A 285 -20.68 14.47 11.21
N PRO A 286 -20.86 13.16 10.97
CA PRO A 286 -22.14 12.59 10.57
C PRO A 286 -23.26 12.87 11.59
N MET A 287 -24.45 13.16 11.07
CA MET A 287 -25.65 13.39 11.89
C MET A 287 -26.10 12.12 12.64
N ASP A 288 -26.00 10.96 12.00
CA ASP A 288 -26.28 9.65 12.57
C ASP A 288 -24.96 8.96 12.93
N PRO A 289 -24.51 9.02 14.20
CA PRO A 289 -23.15 8.62 14.54
C PRO A 289 -23.01 7.14 14.88
N VAL A 290 -24.10 6.44 15.22
CA VAL A 290 -24.04 5.04 15.69
C VAL A 290 -23.56 4.14 14.55
N GLY A 291 -22.48 3.42 14.79
CA GLY A 291 -21.80 2.59 13.81
C GLY A 291 -20.96 3.37 12.79
N MET A 292 -20.79 4.69 12.96
CA MET A 292 -19.90 5.51 12.15
C MET A 292 -18.60 5.81 12.91
N PHE A 293 -17.52 5.94 12.15
CA PHE A 293 -16.19 6.20 12.69
C PHE A 293 -15.39 7.12 11.72
N PRO A 294 -15.76 8.40 11.61
CA PRO A 294 -14.93 9.37 10.91
C PRO A 294 -13.64 9.66 11.67
N ALA A 295 -12.55 9.86 10.93
CA ALA A 295 -11.25 10.18 11.51
C ALA A 295 -10.46 11.19 10.66
N PHE A 296 -9.70 12.03 11.36
CA PHE A 296 -8.63 12.88 10.85
C PHE A 296 -7.35 12.52 11.62
N TRP A 297 -6.37 11.94 10.93
CA TRP A 297 -5.28 11.24 11.57
C TRP A 297 -4.06 11.13 10.67
N LEU A 298 -2.96 10.63 11.24
CA LEU A 298 -1.69 10.46 10.55
C LEU A 298 -1.18 9.02 10.74
N LEU A 299 -0.55 8.49 9.70
CA LEU A 299 0.05 7.15 9.66
C LEU A 299 1.49 7.24 9.08
N PRO A 300 2.44 6.36 9.42
CA PRO A 300 3.80 6.47 8.92
C PRO A 300 3.85 6.20 7.42
N ALA A 301 4.57 7.03 6.69
CA ALA A 301 4.57 6.96 5.24
C ALA A 301 5.41 5.82 4.67
N ASP A 302 6.31 5.22 5.47
CA ASP A 302 7.31 4.24 5.02
C ASP A 302 7.07 2.82 5.56
N THR A 303 5.96 2.59 6.26
CA THR A 303 5.60 1.27 6.80
C THR A 303 4.10 1.03 6.78
N ARG A 304 3.71 -0.25 6.64
CA ARG A 304 2.33 -0.72 6.82
C ARG A 304 2.04 -1.21 8.25
N GLY A 305 2.92 -0.86 9.19
CA GLY A 305 2.93 -1.41 10.55
C GLY A 305 1.89 -0.83 11.50
N GLY A 306 1.09 0.17 11.07
CA GLY A 306 0.07 0.80 11.90
C GLY A 306 0.61 1.71 13.02
N LEU A 307 1.94 1.80 13.22
CA LEU A 307 2.54 2.62 14.26
C LEU A 307 3.84 3.29 13.77
N PRO A 308 4.13 4.53 14.22
CA PRO A 308 3.29 5.38 15.09
C PRO A 308 1.98 5.85 14.43
N GLU A 309 0.98 6.17 15.23
CA GLU A 309 -0.32 6.71 14.83
C GLU A 309 -0.61 7.97 15.65
N LEU A 310 -1.10 9.03 14.99
CA LEU A 310 -1.51 10.27 15.64
C LEU A 310 -2.90 10.64 15.17
N ASP A 311 -3.86 10.57 16.07
CA ASP A 311 -5.27 10.79 15.76
C ASP A 311 -5.65 12.19 16.20
N VAL A 312 -5.79 13.10 15.24
CA VAL A 312 -6.12 14.51 15.49
C VAL A 312 -7.56 14.63 15.97
N ALA A 313 -8.46 13.84 15.38
CA ALA A 313 -9.83 13.68 15.87
C ALA A 313 -10.45 12.39 15.31
N GLU A 314 -11.01 11.59 16.21
CA GLU A 314 -11.79 10.40 15.91
C GLU A 314 -13.19 10.51 16.53
N PHE A 315 -14.22 9.99 15.87
CA PHE A 315 -15.57 10.00 16.42
C PHE A 315 -16.16 8.60 16.40
N ILE A 316 -15.91 7.82 17.45
CA ILE A 316 -16.34 6.42 17.49
C ILE A 316 -17.77 6.34 18.02
N ASN A 317 -18.73 6.01 17.16
CA ASN A 317 -20.14 5.81 17.53
C ASN A 317 -20.82 7.04 18.17
N THR A 318 -20.22 8.23 18.02
CA THR A 318 -20.70 9.47 18.63
C THR A 318 -20.47 10.66 17.70
N ARG A 319 -21.23 11.73 17.93
CA ARG A 319 -21.00 13.07 17.34
C ARG A 319 -20.72 14.11 18.43
N GLN A 320 -20.57 13.67 19.68
CA GLN A 320 -20.47 14.54 20.85
C GLN A 320 -19.06 14.66 21.42
N TYR A 321 -18.25 13.65 21.17
CA TYR A 321 -16.89 13.55 21.67
C TYR A 321 -15.97 13.26 20.48
N ALA A 322 -14.85 13.97 20.44
CA ALA A 322 -13.72 13.66 19.56
C ALA A 322 -12.65 12.98 20.41
N ASP A 323 -12.33 11.73 20.10
CA ASP A 323 -11.22 11.00 20.69
C ASP A 323 -9.91 11.52 20.07
N LEU A 324 -8.89 11.69 20.92
CA LEU A 324 -7.59 12.26 20.58
C LEU A 324 -6.54 11.27 21.06
N ASN A 325 -5.78 10.68 20.14
CA ASN A 325 -4.91 9.56 20.46
C ASN A 325 -3.49 9.72 19.92
N LEU A 326 -2.56 9.11 20.66
CA LEU A 326 -1.20 8.84 20.21
C LEU A 326 -0.91 7.38 20.51
N HIS A 327 -0.66 6.61 19.45
CA HIS A 327 -0.19 5.24 19.55
C HIS A 327 1.25 5.17 19.02
N ASN A 328 2.19 4.71 19.84
CA ASN A 328 3.59 4.63 19.44
C ASN A 328 4.32 3.50 20.20
N ARG A 329 5.61 3.36 19.92
CA ARG A 329 6.54 2.64 20.78
C ARG A 329 7.70 3.56 21.13
N THR A 330 8.08 3.55 22.40
CA THR A 330 9.31 4.22 22.85
C THR A 330 10.54 3.63 22.14
N PRO A 331 11.70 4.31 22.17
CA PRO A 331 12.95 3.77 21.59
C PRO A 331 13.37 2.40 22.14
N ASP A 332 13.01 2.07 23.39
CA ASP A 332 13.24 0.74 24.01
C ASP A 332 12.10 -0.27 23.72
N GLY A 333 11.14 0.09 22.87
CA GLY A 333 10.10 -0.79 22.32
C GLY A 333 8.85 -0.94 23.17
N LYS A 334 8.72 -0.18 24.27
CA LYS A 334 7.52 -0.21 25.12
C LYS A 334 6.35 0.42 24.37
N PRO A 335 5.14 -0.18 24.44
CA PRO A 335 3.95 0.43 23.86
C PRO A 335 3.64 1.76 24.56
N VAL A 336 3.21 2.73 23.77
CA VAL A 336 2.72 4.04 24.19
C VAL A 336 1.31 4.17 23.65
N ASP A 337 0.36 4.40 24.54
CA ASP A 337 -1.04 4.60 24.23
C ASP A 337 -1.54 5.76 25.08
N VAL A 338 -1.64 6.95 24.49
CA VAL A 338 -2.18 8.14 25.14
C VAL A 338 -3.55 8.44 24.59
N HIS A 339 -4.50 8.70 25.48
CA HIS A 339 -5.89 8.97 25.14
C HIS A 339 -6.37 10.25 25.83
N GLY A 340 -7.08 11.09 25.08
CA GLY A 340 -7.82 12.24 25.57
C GLY A 340 -9.08 12.45 24.73
N TRP A 341 -9.88 13.45 25.09
CA TRP A 341 -11.11 13.77 24.36
C TRP A 341 -11.43 15.26 24.33
N GLY A 342 -12.13 15.69 23.29
CA GLY A 342 -12.78 16.99 23.18
C GLY A 342 -14.30 16.86 23.21
N GLY A 343 -15.00 17.69 23.97
CA GLY A 343 -16.46 17.68 24.10
C GLY A 343 -16.93 17.85 25.57
N PRO A 344 -18.23 17.71 25.86
CA PRO A 344 -19.30 17.41 24.90
C PRO A 344 -19.66 18.60 24.01
N THR A 345 -19.71 18.39 22.70
CA THR A 345 -20.14 19.37 21.70
C THR A 345 -20.85 18.66 20.57
N ASP A 346 -21.96 19.19 20.05
CA ASP A 346 -22.59 18.60 18.87
C ASP A 346 -21.79 18.90 17.58
N PHE A 347 -20.84 18.03 17.25
CA PHE A 347 -19.96 18.18 16.09
C PHE A 347 -20.65 17.93 14.74
N ALA A 348 -21.93 17.57 14.72
CA ALA A 348 -22.73 17.48 13.50
C ALA A 348 -23.59 18.75 13.27
N ALA A 349 -23.68 19.66 14.24
CA ALA A 349 -24.47 20.88 14.11
C ALA A 349 -23.84 21.86 13.11
N ASP A 350 -22.54 22.09 13.21
CA ASP A 350 -21.77 22.97 12.33
C ASP A 350 -20.35 22.39 12.06
N TYR A 351 -19.54 23.09 11.28
CA TYR A 351 -18.12 22.80 11.17
C TYR A 351 -17.38 23.20 12.45
N HIS A 352 -16.49 22.31 12.91
CA HIS A 352 -15.59 22.50 14.04
C HIS A 352 -14.15 22.33 13.60
N VAL A 353 -13.23 23.03 14.25
CA VAL A 353 -11.81 23.00 13.89
C VAL A 353 -11.06 22.07 14.83
N PHE A 354 -10.51 21.01 14.26
CA PHE A 354 -9.69 20.03 14.96
C PHE A 354 -8.25 20.23 14.55
N ALA A 355 -7.35 20.29 15.52
CA ALA A 355 -5.95 20.51 15.24
C ALA A 355 -5.01 19.78 16.19
N MET A 356 -3.79 19.55 15.71
CA MET A 356 -2.69 18.99 16.48
C MET A 356 -1.41 19.75 16.13
N ASP A 357 -0.75 20.28 17.16
CA ASP A 357 0.61 20.81 17.08
C ASP A 357 1.59 19.73 17.51
N TRP A 358 2.23 19.08 16.52
CA TRP A 358 3.24 18.05 16.74
C TRP A 358 4.64 18.66 16.61
N GLN A 359 5.35 18.71 17.72
CA GLN A 359 6.73 19.19 17.80
C GLN A 359 7.64 18.09 18.37
N PRO A 360 8.97 18.20 18.26
CA PRO A 360 9.90 17.22 18.83
C PRO A 360 9.82 17.05 20.36
N GLN A 361 9.25 18.02 21.08
CA GLN A 361 9.22 18.04 22.56
C GLN A 361 7.80 18.06 23.13
N ALA A 362 6.79 18.30 22.32
CA ALA A 362 5.40 18.26 22.75
C ALA A 362 4.48 17.94 21.57
N VAL A 363 3.40 17.21 21.84
CA VAL A 363 2.25 17.10 20.94
C VAL A 363 1.05 17.65 21.67
N THR A 364 0.35 18.63 21.10
CA THR A 364 -0.83 19.25 21.71
C THR A 364 -2.01 19.20 20.76
N TRP A 365 -3.13 18.66 21.21
CA TRP A 365 -4.38 18.60 20.45
C TRP A 365 -5.32 19.73 20.86
N TYR A 366 -6.07 20.25 19.89
CA TYR A 366 -7.00 21.34 20.04
C TYR A 366 -8.34 21.01 19.41
N VAL A 367 -9.40 21.46 20.06
CA VAL A 367 -10.76 21.51 19.49
C VAL A 367 -11.26 22.93 19.60
N ASP A 368 -11.61 23.52 18.46
CA ASP A 368 -12.01 24.93 18.31
C ASP A 368 -11.00 25.90 18.94
N GLY A 369 -9.71 25.65 18.71
CA GLY A 369 -8.60 26.44 19.23
C GLY A 369 -8.29 26.24 20.72
N VAL A 370 -9.07 25.42 21.43
CA VAL A 370 -8.86 25.15 22.87
C VAL A 370 -8.04 23.87 23.04
N PRO A 371 -6.89 23.90 23.74
CA PRO A 371 -6.08 22.70 23.98
C PRO A 371 -6.85 21.69 24.84
N LYS A 372 -6.79 20.41 24.47
CA LYS A 372 -7.52 19.30 25.12
C LYS A 372 -6.62 18.21 25.66
N LEU A 373 -5.53 17.91 24.95
CA LEU A 373 -4.56 16.89 25.32
C LEU A 373 -3.15 17.42 25.03
N GLN A 374 -2.19 17.09 25.90
CA GLN A 374 -0.78 17.40 25.68
C GLN A 374 0.11 16.24 26.14
N VAL A 375 1.02 15.81 25.27
CA VAL A 375 2.09 14.85 25.57
C VAL A 375 3.41 15.60 25.55
N THR A 376 4.23 15.45 26.60
CA THR A 376 5.50 16.17 26.75
C THR A 376 6.69 15.26 27.04
N ASP A 377 6.51 13.94 27.11
CA ASP A 377 7.64 13.01 27.21
C ASP A 377 8.22 12.79 25.80
N PRO A 378 9.44 13.27 25.50
CA PRO A 378 10.02 13.09 24.16
C PRO A 378 10.23 11.63 23.77
N ALA A 379 10.27 10.69 24.72
CA ALA A 379 10.37 9.27 24.42
C ALA A 379 9.06 8.67 23.87
N GLU A 380 7.92 9.32 24.13
CA GLU A 380 6.60 8.92 23.65
C GLU A 380 6.29 9.51 22.26
N ILE A 381 6.92 10.63 21.92
CA ILE A 381 6.62 11.40 20.71
C ILE A 381 7.28 10.77 19.48
N PRO A 382 6.54 10.50 18.40
CA PRO A 382 7.13 9.96 17.18
C PRO A 382 7.99 10.98 16.44
N HIS A 383 8.97 10.47 15.68
CA HIS A 383 9.90 11.26 14.85
C HIS A 383 9.92 10.81 13.38
N THR A 384 9.03 9.88 13.01
CA THR A 384 8.94 9.29 11.67
C THR A 384 8.12 10.20 10.75
N ALA A 385 8.43 10.25 9.46
CA ALA A 385 7.58 10.96 8.50
C ALA A 385 6.23 10.26 8.33
N MET A 386 5.15 11.02 8.39
CA MET A 386 3.77 10.51 8.34
C MET A 386 2.99 11.14 7.18
N GLU A 387 2.02 10.40 6.66
CA GLU A 387 1.00 10.88 5.74
C GLU A 387 -0.28 11.22 6.50
N LEU A 388 -1.05 12.16 5.97
CA LEU A 388 -2.32 12.63 6.53
C LEU A 388 -3.47 11.83 5.91
N LEU A 389 -4.43 11.38 6.73
CA LEU A 389 -5.63 10.66 6.30
C LEU A 389 -6.92 11.33 6.80
N LEU A 390 -7.94 11.27 5.96
CA LEU A 390 -9.32 11.61 6.28
C LEU A 390 -10.20 10.47 5.76
N ASN A 391 -10.97 9.82 6.64
CA ASN A 391 -11.87 8.73 6.25
C ASN A 391 -13.18 8.77 7.03
N LEU A 392 -14.16 8.01 6.53
CA LEU A 392 -15.39 7.67 7.25
C LEU A 392 -15.50 6.14 7.34
N ALA A 393 -14.97 5.54 8.41
CA ALA A 393 -15.13 4.12 8.67
C ALA A 393 -16.54 3.78 9.17
N VAL A 394 -16.91 2.51 9.07
CA VAL A 394 -18.23 1.99 9.43
C VAL A 394 -18.08 0.69 10.21
N GLY A 395 -18.81 0.56 11.31
CA GLY A 395 -18.97 -0.73 11.99
C GLY A 395 -17.94 -1.05 13.07
N TYR A 396 -17.04 -0.12 13.40
CA TYR A 396 -16.10 -0.31 14.49
C TYR A 396 -16.82 -0.27 15.85
N GLN A 397 -16.65 -1.33 16.65
CA GLN A 397 -17.31 -1.62 17.93
C GLN A 397 -18.85 -1.79 17.88
N GLN A 398 -19.56 -1.13 16.97
CA GLN A 398 -21.01 -1.21 16.83
C GLN A 398 -21.41 -1.20 15.35
N THR A 399 -22.44 -1.97 15.01
CA THR A 399 -23.03 -1.95 13.66
C THR A 399 -23.99 -0.76 13.51
N PRO A 400 -24.05 -0.11 12.34
CA PRO A 400 -25.04 0.95 12.11
C PRO A 400 -26.48 0.42 12.22
N PRO A 401 -27.41 1.19 12.85
CA PRO A 401 -28.81 0.82 12.97
C PRO A 401 -29.45 0.47 11.62
N PRO A 402 -30.44 -0.45 11.56
CA PRO A 402 -31.00 -0.93 10.29
C PRO A 402 -31.62 0.14 9.39
N ASP A 403 -32.10 1.23 9.98
CA ASP A 403 -32.71 2.37 9.30
C ASP A 403 -31.69 3.39 8.77
N VAL A 404 -30.45 3.35 9.27
CA VAL A 404 -29.35 4.17 8.75
C VAL A 404 -28.80 3.52 7.47
N ASN A 405 -28.94 4.24 6.35
CA ASN A 405 -28.51 3.78 5.03
C ASN A 405 -27.39 4.64 4.42
N SER A 406 -27.11 5.82 5.00
CA SER A 406 -26.03 6.68 4.57
C SER A 406 -25.59 7.59 5.71
N ALA A 407 -24.31 7.98 5.68
CA ALA A 407 -23.71 8.98 6.56
C ALA A 407 -22.67 9.79 5.77
N GLN A 408 -22.40 11.01 6.20
CA GLN A 408 -21.43 11.90 5.53
C GLN A 408 -20.50 12.53 6.54
N LEU A 409 -19.19 12.44 6.29
CA LEU A 409 -18.19 13.34 6.86
C LEU A 409 -17.98 14.47 5.84
N ARG A 410 -18.05 15.71 6.31
CA ARG A 410 -17.77 16.88 5.47
C ARG A 410 -16.54 17.61 5.97
N VAL A 411 -15.69 18.02 5.04
CA VAL A 411 -14.46 18.75 5.30
C VAL A 411 -14.48 20.02 4.46
N ASP A 412 -14.46 21.17 5.13
CA ASP A 412 -14.46 22.49 4.49
C ASP A 412 -13.06 22.79 3.94
N TRP A 413 -12.04 22.60 4.77
CA TRP A 413 -10.63 22.72 4.37
C TRP A 413 -9.73 21.91 5.29
N VAL A 414 -8.51 21.67 4.81
CA VAL A 414 -7.41 21.09 5.59
C VAL A 414 -6.13 21.85 5.30
N ALA A 415 -5.32 22.09 6.32
CA ALA A 415 -4.04 22.77 6.21
C ALA A 415 -2.98 22.11 7.12
N VAL A 416 -1.73 22.21 6.67
CA VAL A 416 -0.56 21.86 7.47
C VAL A 416 0.41 23.02 7.44
N TRP A 417 0.80 23.48 8.62
CA TRP A 417 1.85 24.48 8.82
C TRP A 417 3.06 23.82 9.45
N GLN A 418 4.25 24.26 9.10
CA GLN A 418 5.48 23.82 9.77
C GLN A 418 6.23 25.03 10.33
N HIS A 419 7.04 24.78 11.36
CA HIS A 419 7.89 25.78 12.02
C HIS A 419 9.26 25.89 11.36
#